data_AF-A0A436CLK5-F1
#
_entry.id   AF-A0A436CLK5-F1
#
_cell.length_a   1.000
_cell.length_b   1.000
_cell.length_c   1.000
_cell.angle_alpha   90.00
_cell.angle_beta   90.00
_cell.angle_gamma   90.00
#
_symmetry.space_group_name_H-M   'P 1'
#
loop_
_entity.id
_entity.type
_entity.pdbx_description
1 polymer ?
#
loop_
_entity_poly.entity_id
_entity_poly.type
_entity_poly.pdbx_seq_one_letter_code
_entity_poly.pdbx_strand_id
1 'polypeptide(L)'
;MLATLATHWPQILAIISVVMATVGIVHAVMTKEDVRAATGWVGVMVLSPILGVLIYAVAGINRIRRATITAQRPFADGVVSAKHERDVAVEEALIVERYGQRFTGLRTLGDRVARRALNPGNAIDVLETGDEAYAAMCAAIDGSERSVLLETYIFDNDAVGLLFVEALAGAVRRGVTVRVLIDAVGARYSVPSILGHLR
;
A
#
# COMPACT_ATOMS: atom_id res chain seq x y z
N MET A 1 38.93 41.20 -6.88
CA MET A 1 37.72 40.37 -6.65
C MET A 1 36.91 40.15 -7.93
N LEU A 2 36.50 41.20 -8.67
CA LEU A 2 35.77 41.03 -9.93
C LEU A 2 36.63 40.46 -11.08
N ALA A 3 37.89 40.90 -11.20
CA ALA A 3 38.81 40.40 -12.23
C ALA A 3 39.13 38.90 -12.06
N THR A 4 39.34 38.45 -10.82
CA THR A 4 39.55 37.02 -10.50
C THR A 4 38.31 36.16 -10.80
N LEU A 5 37.11 36.69 -10.57
CA LEU A 5 35.87 36.02 -10.95
C LEU A 5 35.72 35.93 -12.48
N ALA A 6 36.04 37.02 -13.20
CA ALA A 6 36.00 37.06 -14.66
C ALA A 6 37.02 36.13 -15.33
N THR A 7 38.13 35.80 -14.66
CA THR A 7 39.10 34.83 -15.17
C THR A 7 38.68 33.38 -14.92
N HIS A 8 38.06 33.10 -13.78
CA HIS A 8 37.80 31.73 -13.31
C HIS A 8 36.34 31.26 -13.44
N TRP A 9 35.43 32.10 -13.97
CA TRP A 9 34.02 31.74 -14.14
C TRP A 9 33.78 30.41 -14.89
N PRO A 10 34.58 29.98 -15.90
CA PRO A 10 34.34 28.71 -16.59
C PRO A 10 34.65 27.51 -15.69
N GLN A 11 35.70 27.62 -14.86
CA GLN A 11 36.11 26.57 -13.93
C GLN A 11 35.11 26.45 -12.77
N ILE A 12 34.63 27.59 -12.27
CA ILE A 12 33.57 27.64 -11.26
C ILE A 12 32.30 26.97 -11.81
N LEU A 13 31.90 27.31 -13.04
CA LEU A 13 30.73 26.72 -13.67
C LEU A 13 30.90 25.21 -13.93
N ALA A 14 32.09 24.78 -14.35
CA ALA A 14 32.41 23.37 -14.53
C ALA A 14 32.31 22.60 -13.21
N ILE A 15 32.91 23.12 -12.12
CA ILE A 15 32.84 22.50 -10.79
C ILE A 15 31.38 22.39 -10.32
N ILE A 16 30.61 23.47 -10.43
CA ILE A 16 29.18 23.48 -10.06
C ILE A 16 28.41 22.44 -10.87
N SER A 17 28.66 22.35 -12.17
CA SER A 17 27.97 21.41 -13.05
C SER A 17 28.22 19.95 -12.65
N VAL A 18 29.48 19.61 -12.33
CA VAL A 18 29.87 18.26 -11.91
C VAL A 18 29.23 17.92 -10.58
N VAL A 19 29.32 18.82 -9.59
CA VAL A 19 28.72 18.61 -8.26
C VAL A 19 27.21 18.40 -8.38
N MET A 20 26.52 19.26 -9.13
CA MET A 20 25.07 19.16 -9.36
C MET A 20 24.69 17.83 -10.01
N ALA A 21 25.39 17.42 -11.06
CA ALA A 21 25.12 16.15 -11.74
C ALA A 21 25.36 14.94 -10.84
N THR A 22 26.47 14.91 -10.10
CA THR A 22 26.75 13.81 -9.17
C THR A 22 25.66 13.67 -8.11
N VAL A 23 25.26 14.79 -7.49
CA VAL A 23 24.17 14.77 -6.49
C VAL A 23 22.85 14.33 -7.12
N GLY A 24 22.50 14.85 -8.29
CA GLY A 24 21.28 14.46 -9.01
C GLY A 24 21.25 12.98 -9.38
N ILE A 25 22.36 12.44 -9.88
CA ILE A 25 22.51 11.04 -10.28
C ILE A 25 22.39 10.13 -9.06
N VAL A 26 23.11 10.44 -7.97
CA VAL A 26 23.02 9.68 -6.72
C VAL A 26 21.59 9.71 -6.20
N HIS A 27 20.92 10.86 -6.23
CA HIS A 27 19.53 10.96 -5.82
C HIS A 27 18.62 10.10 -6.71
N ALA A 28 18.77 10.16 -8.03
CA ALA A 28 17.96 9.37 -8.97
C ALA A 28 18.13 7.86 -8.75
N VAL A 29 19.37 7.39 -8.63
CA VAL A 29 19.67 5.96 -8.43
C VAL A 29 19.17 5.46 -7.08
N MET A 30 19.24 6.28 -6.02
CA MET A 30 18.82 5.87 -4.67
C MET A 30 17.30 5.98 -4.41
N THR A 31 16.58 6.77 -5.19
CA THR A 31 15.15 7.04 -4.92
C THR A 31 14.17 6.48 -5.95
N LYS A 32 14.66 6.10 -7.14
CA LYS A 32 13.81 5.52 -8.19
C LYS A 32 13.72 4.00 -8.02
N GLU A 33 12.49 3.51 -7.87
CA GLU A 33 12.17 2.08 -7.79
C GLU A 33 12.15 1.39 -9.17
N ASP A 34 12.00 2.17 -10.25
CA ASP A 34 12.04 1.69 -11.63
C ASP A 34 13.42 1.96 -12.26
N VAL A 35 14.12 0.87 -12.62
CA VAL A 35 15.45 0.90 -13.25
C VAL A 35 15.45 1.66 -14.58
N ARG A 36 14.40 1.52 -15.41
CA ARG A 36 14.29 2.19 -16.71
C ARG A 36 14.11 3.69 -16.56
N ALA A 37 13.31 4.11 -15.57
CA ALA A 37 13.15 5.51 -15.26
C ALA A 37 14.45 6.11 -14.69
N ALA A 38 15.16 5.37 -13.83
CA ALA A 38 16.44 5.80 -13.27
C ALA A 38 17.50 6.01 -14.35
N THR A 39 17.69 5.04 -15.26
CA THR A 39 18.67 5.15 -16.35
C THR A 39 18.35 6.30 -17.30
N GLY A 40 17.07 6.55 -17.60
CA GLY A 40 16.65 7.70 -18.38
C GLY A 40 17.06 9.04 -17.75
N TRP A 41 16.81 9.22 -16.45
CA TRP A 41 17.19 10.45 -15.74
C TRP A 41 18.70 10.62 -15.58
N VAL A 42 19.43 9.54 -15.33
CA VAL A 42 20.90 9.56 -15.30
C VAL A 42 21.45 10.00 -16.65
N GLY A 43 20.92 9.46 -17.75
CA GLY A 43 21.31 9.87 -19.11
C GLY A 43 21.11 11.36 -19.36
N VAL A 44 19.96 11.91 -18.95
CA VAL A 44 19.65 13.35 -19.07
C VAL A 44 20.64 14.21 -18.27
N MET A 45 21.03 13.79 -17.06
CA MET A 45 21.99 14.52 -16.23
C MET A 45 23.43 14.40 -16.75
N VAL A 46 23.82 13.27 -17.34
CA VAL A 46 25.15 13.13 -17.96
C VAL A 46 25.27 14.02 -19.19
N LEU A 47 24.23 14.08 -20.03
CA LEU A 47 24.23 14.90 -21.24
C LEU A 47 24.07 16.39 -20.94
N SER A 48 23.34 16.74 -19.87
CA SER A 48 23.18 18.11 -19.42
C SER A 48 23.25 18.21 -17.90
N PRO A 49 24.46 18.34 -17.33
CA PRO A 49 24.68 18.35 -15.87
C PRO A 49 23.87 19.38 -15.09
N ILE A 50 23.66 20.56 -15.66
CA ILE A 50 22.91 21.63 -15.00
C ILE A 50 21.42 21.50 -15.31
N LEU A 51 21.05 21.52 -16.60
CA LEU A 51 19.64 21.54 -17.00
C LEU A 51 18.94 20.22 -16.65
N GLY A 52 19.62 19.09 -16.83
CA GLY A 52 19.08 17.77 -16.53
C GLY A 52 18.74 17.58 -15.04
N VAL A 53 19.57 18.13 -14.14
CA VAL A 53 19.30 18.10 -12.70
C VAL A 53 18.12 19.01 -12.35
N LEU A 54 18.01 20.18 -12.98
CA LEU A 54 16.86 21.08 -12.77
C LEU A 54 15.56 20.45 -13.24
N ILE A 55 15.53 19.84 -14.44
CA ILE A 55 14.36 19.14 -14.96
C ILE A 55 14.01 17.95 -14.06
N TYR A 56 15.00 17.18 -13.61
CA TYR A 56 14.80 16.09 -12.67
C TYR A 56 14.22 16.56 -11.34
N ALA A 57 14.66 17.69 -10.80
CA ALA A 57 14.14 18.23 -9.55
C ALA A 57 12.64 18.56 -9.64
N VAL A 58 12.16 19.00 -10.81
CA VAL A 58 10.76 19.36 -11.07
C VAL A 58 9.90 18.14 -11.39
N ALA A 59 10.36 17.28 -12.30
CA ALA A 59 9.55 16.19 -12.89
C ALA A 59 9.99 14.78 -12.47
N GLY A 60 11.25 14.62 -12.06
CA GLY A 60 11.83 13.33 -11.70
C GLY A 60 11.63 12.97 -10.23
N ILE A 61 11.70 13.91 -9.30
CA ILE A 61 11.47 13.64 -7.88
C ILE A 61 9.98 13.35 -7.68
N ASN A 62 9.64 12.12 -7.30
CA ASN A 62 8.25 11.69 -7.07
C ASN A 62 7.66 12.34 -5.81
N ARG A 63 7.30 13.62 -5.90
CA ARG A 63 6.83 14.46 -4.79
C ARG A 63 5.47 14.01 -4.24
N ILE A 64 4.72 13.22 -5.03
CA ILE A 64 3.36 12.75 -4.69
C ILE A 64 3.40 11.72 -3.56
N ARG A 65 4.46 10.89 -3.43
CA ARG A 65 4.55 9.87 -2.35
C ARG A 65 4.52 10.49 -0.95
N ARG A 66 5.14 11.66 -0.77
CA ARG A 66 5.17 12.35 0.54
C ARG A 66 3.86 13.08 0.82
N ALA A 67 3.21 13.62 -0.21
CA ALA A 67 1.90 14.25 -0.10
C ALA A 67 0.82 13.22 0.23
N THR A 68 0.83 12.02 -0.34
CA THR A 68 -0.18 10.97 -0.02
C THR A 68 0.06 10.34 1.35
N ILE A 69 1.32 10.09 1.74
CA ILE A 69 1.64 9.56 3.10
C ILE A 69 1.34 10.60 4.19
N THR A 70 1.46 11.90 3.89
CA THR A 70 1.12 13.00 4.83
C THR A 70 -0.36 13.40 4.74
N ALA A 71 -1.02 13.20 3.59
CA ALA A 71 -2.45 13.39 3.37
C ALA A 71 -3.29 12.19 3.79
N GLN A 72 -2.68 11.12 4.31
CA GLN A 72 -3.28 10.26 5.35
C GLN A 72 -3.43 11.01 6.68
N ARG A 73 -3.75 12.31 6.59
CA ARG A 73 -4.42 13.10 7.61
C ARG A 73 -5.79 12.45 7.90
N PRO A 74 -6.32 12.70 9.10
CA PRO A 74 -6.88 11.70 9.99
C PRO A 74 -8.27 11.24 9.55
N PHE A 75 -8.35 10.13 8.81
CA PHE A 75 -9.51 9.24 8.94
C PHE A 75 -9.55 8.53 10.31
N ALA A 76 -8.52 8.78 11.14
CA ALA A 76 -8.28 8.13 12.41
C ALA A 76 -8.79 8.87 13.66
N ASP A 77 -9.01 10.19 13.64
CA ASP A 77 -9.34 10.87 14.89
C ASP A 77 -10.74 10.51 15.42
N GLY A 78 -11.67 10.10 14.55
CA GLY A 78 -12.98 9.56 14.96
C GLY A 78 -13.05 8.04 15.08
N VAL A 79 -12.33 7.29 14.23
CA VAL A 79 -12.44 5.81 14.14
C VAL A 79 -11.32 5.07 14.88
N VAL A 80 -10.14 5.67 15.03
CA VAL A 80 -9.03 5.14 15.86
C VAL A 80 -9.17 5.60 17.31
N SER A 81 -9.87 6.72 17.58
CA SER A 81 -10.25 7.11 18.94
C SER A 81 -11.43 6.30 19.52
N ALA A 82 -12.06 5.43 18.73
CA ALA A 82 -12.69 4.26 19.31
C ALA A 82 -11.56 3.33 19.76
N LYS A 83 -10.95 3.65 20.92
CA LYS A 83 -10.55 2.64 21.88
C LYS A 83 -11.77 1.74 21.98
N HIS A 84 -11.81 0.69 21.18
CA HIS A 84 -12.78 -0.35 21.41
C HIS A 84 -12.38 -0.84 22.80
N GLU A 85 -13.26 -0.66 23.78
CA GLU A 85 -13.11 -1.22 25.13
C GLU A 85 -12.90 -2.75 25.12
N ARG A 86 -12.93 -3.36 23.92
CA ARG A 86 -12.73 -4.76 23.58
C ARG A 86 -11.32 -5.11 23.06
N ASP A 87 -10.40 -4.16 22.89
CA ASP A 87 -9.00 -4.48 22.60
C ASP A 87 -8.35 -5.08 23.87
N VAL A 88 -8.52 -6.39 24.06
CA VAL A 88 -7.87 -7.15 25.12
C VAL A 88 -6.44 -7.39 24.66
N ALA A 89 -5.53 -6.49 25.04
CA ALA A 89 -4.11 -6.66 24.73
C ALA A 89 -3.60 -7.99 25.31
N VAL A 90 -2.94 -8.79 24.48
CA VAL A 90 -2.25 -10.00 24.95
C VAL A 90 -1.23 -9.61 26.02
N GLU A 91 -1.34 -10.25 27.19
CA GLU A 91 -0.33 -10.11 28.23
C GLU A 91 1.01 -10.67 27.74
N GLU A 92 2.08 -9.91 27.91
CA GLU A 92 3.42 -10.32 27.51
C GLU A 92 3.84 -11.65 28.17
N ALA A 93 3.40 -11.87 29.41
CA ALA A 93 3.61 -13.11 30.15
C ALA A 93 3.10 -14.33 29.38
N LEU A 94 1.91 -14.24 28.78
CA LEU A 94 1.32 -15.33 27.99
C LEU A 94 2.18 -15.67 26.77
N ILE A 95 2.76 -14.66 26.11
CA ILE A 95 3.60 -14.87 24.93
C ILE A 95 4.91 -15.53 25.32
N VAL A 96 5.53 -15.03 26.40
CA VAL A 96 6.77 -15.58 26.93
C VAL A 96 6.56 -17.03 27.36
N GLU A 97 5.47 -17.32 28.06
CA GLU A 97 5.14 -18.67 28.52
C GLU A 97 4.88 -19.63 27.36
N ARG A 98 4.06 -19.23 26.38
CA ARG A 98 3.58 -20.14 25.33
C ARG A 98 4.51 -20.26 24.12
N TYR A 99 5.21 -19.19 23.77
CA TYR A 99 6.00 -19.09 22.54
C TYR A 99 7.48 -18.77 22.80
N GLY A 100 7.80 -18.23 23.98
CA GLY A 100 9.16 -17.87 24.39
C GLY A 100 9.49 -16.40 24.14
N GLN A 101 10.50 -15.90 24.88
CA GLN A 101 10.97 -14.50 24.87
C GLN A 101 11.26 -13.93 23.48
N ARG A 102 11.68 -14.77 22.52
CA ARG A 102 12.00 -14.34 21.15
C ARG A 102 10.80 -13.74 20.39
N PHE A 103 9.56 -14.06 20.79
CA PHE A 103 8.35 -13.55 20.14
C PHE A 103 7.84 -12.21 20.71
N THR A 104 8.40 -11.73 21.82
CA THR A 104 8.08 -10.39 22.35
C THR A 104 8.44 -9.28 21.36
N GLY A 105 9.55 -9.45 20.64
CA GLY A 105 9.95 -8.54 19.56
C GLY A 105 8.94 -8.52 18.41
N LEU A 106 8.38 -9.69 18.06
CA LEU A 106 7.38 -9.80 17.00
C LEU A 106 6.06 -9.14 17.39
N ARG A 107 5.60 -9.31 18.65
CA ARG A 107 4.45 -8.55 19.18
C ARG A 107 4.71 -7.05 19.07
N THR A 108 5.85 -6.59 19.59
CA THR A 108 6.19 -5.16 19.61
C THR A 108 6.22 -4.56 18.19
N LEU A 109 6.77 -5.30 17.22
CA LEU A 109 6.77 -4.89 15.82
C LEU A 109 5.35 -4.84 15.26
N GLY A 110 4.57 -5.90 15.45
CA GLY A 110 3.18 -5.99 15.01
C GLY A 110 2.34 -4.83 15.55
N ASP A 111 2.41 -4.60 16.85
CA ASP A 111 1.67 -3.52 17.53
C ASP A 111 2.01 -2.14 16.97
N ARG A 112 3.31 -1.89 16.70
CA ARG A 112 3.79 -0.61 16.17
C ARG A 112 3.44 -0.39 14.70
N VAL A 113 3.54 -1.43 13.88
CA VAL A 113 3.26 -1.35 12.43
C VAL A 113 1.76 -1.25 12.19
N ALA A 114 0.97 -2.13 12.82
CA ALA A 114 -0.48 -2.13 12.71
C ALA A 114 -1.14 -0.98 13.49
N ARG A 115 -0.41 -0.37 14.44
CA ARG A 115 -0.91 0.64 15.39
C ARG A 115 -2.14 0.13 16.18
N ARG A 116 -2.15 -1.18 16.48
CA ARG A 116 -3.22 -1.92 17.18
C ARG A 116 -2.59 -2.97 18.05
N ALA A 117 -3.13 -3.21 19.25
CA ALA A 117 -2.63 -4.26 20.12
C ALA A 117 -2.97 -5.64 19.55
N LEU A 118 -2.05 -6.59 19.69
CA LEU A 118 -2.33 -8.01 19.48
C LEU A 118 -3.44 -8.46 20.44
N ASN A 119 -4.46 -9.15 19.92
CA ASN A 119 -5.57 -9.71 20.69
C ASN A 119 -5.44 -11.25 20.81
N PRO A 120 -5.73 -11.86 21.98
CA PRO A 120 -5.77 -13.31 22.15
C PRO A 120 -7.09 -13.92 21.64
N GLY A 121 -7.17 -15.25 21.66
CA GLY A 121 -8.44 -15.97 21.44
C GLY A 121 -8.87 -16.13 19.98
N ASN A 122 -7.98 -15.84 19.03
CA ASN A 122 -8.24 -16.08 17.62
C ASN A 122 -8.15 -17.58 17.30
N ALA A 123 -9.13 -18.10 16.56
CA ALA A 123 -9.02 -19.36 15.85
C ALA A 123 -8.47 -19.08 14.45
N ILE A 124 -7.43 -19.80 14.06
CA ILE A 124 -6.80 -19.65 12.75
C ILE A 124 -6.86 -21.02 12.09
N ASP A 125 -7.45 -21.05 10.91
CA ASP A 125 -7.44 -22.20 10.02
C ASP A 125 -6.68 -21.83 8.74
N VAL A 126 -5.83 -22.74 8.27
CA VAL A 126 -4.99 -22.51 7.09
C VAL A 126 -5.61 -23.25 5.92
N LEU A 127 -6.06 -22.49 4.93
CA LEU A 127 -6.64 -23.04 3.70
C LEU A 127 -5.54 -23.09 2.63
N GLU A 128 -5.27 -24.28 2.11
CA GLU A 128 -4.10 -24.52 1.26
C GLU A 128 -4.37 -24.13 -0.20
N THR A 129 -5.64 -24.17 -0.61
CA THR A 129 -6.06 -23.96 -2.00
C THR A 129 -7.08 -22.83 -2.15
N GLY A 130 -7.17 -22.31 -3.37
CA GLY A 130 -8.20 -21.32 -3.72
C GLY A 130 -9.62 -21.90 -3.59
N ASP A 131 -9.82 -23.17 -3.94
CA ASP A 131 -11.12 -23.83 -3.86
C ASP A 131 -11.61 -23.96 -2.42
N GLU A 132 -10.72 -24.36 -1.50
CA GLU A 132 -11.00 -24.38 -0.06
C GLU A 132 -11.32 -22.98 0.46
N ALA A 133 -10.52 -21.98 0.05
CA ALA A 133 -10.72 -20.60 0.45
C ALA A 133 -12.06 -20.04 -0.03
N TYR A 134 -12.42 -20.23 -1.30
CA TYR A 134 -13.67 -19.74 -1.86
C TYR A 134 -14.89 -20.44 -1.25
N ALA A 135 -14.81 -21.75 -1.00
CA ALA A 135 -15.87 -22.49 -0.32
C ALA A 135 -16.08 -21.96 1.12
N ALA A 136 -15.00 -21.77 1.89
CA ALA A 136 -15.07 -21.24 3.25
C ALA A 136 -15.62 -19.81 3.28
N MET A 137 -15.19 -18.95 2.35
CA MET A 137 -15.72 -17.59 2.21
C MET A 137 -17.21 -17.57 1.88
N CYS A 138 -17.68 -18.40 0.95
CA CYS A 138 -19.10 -18.49 0.61
C CYS A 138 -19.93 -18.98 1.81
N ALA A 139 -19.45 -20.01 2.51
CA ALA A 139 -20.11 -20.50 3.72
C ALA A 139 -20.21 -19.42 4.81
N ALA A 140 -19.16 -18.60 4.98
CA ALA A 140 -19.19 -17.46 5.91
C ALA A 140 -20.19 -16.37 5.48
N ILE A 141 -20.32 -16.11 4.18
CA ILE A 141 -21.33 -15.19 3.63
C ILE A 141 -22.75 -15.76 3.86
N ASP A 142 -22.95 -17.04 3.63
CA ASP A 142 -24.24 -17.72 3.82
C ASP A 142 -24.67 -17.79 5.29
N GLY A 143 -23.71 -17.94 6.21
CA GLY A 143 -23.95 -17.90 7.65
C GLY A 143 -24.03 -16.49 8.25
N SER A 144 -23.83 -15.44 7.47
CA SER A 144 -23.82 -14.07 7.99
C SER A 144 -25.21 -13.59 8.39
N GLU A 145 -25.29 -12.85 9.51
CA GLU A 145 -26.55 -12.37 10.10
C GLU A 145 -26.71 -10.85 10.08
N ARG A 146 -25.61 -10.09 10.05
CA ARG A 146 -25.64 -8.62 10.23
C ARG A 146 -25.05 -7.86 9.05
N SER A 147 -23.82 -8.18 8.68
CA SER A 147 -23.14 -7.51 7.58
C SER A 147 -22.06 -8.38 6.93
N VAL A 148 -21.85 -8.15 5.64
CA VAL A 148 -20.71 -8.66 4.88
C VAL A 148 -19.98 -7.47 4.26
N LEU A 149 -18.67 -7.40 4.49
CA LEU A 149 -17.76 -6.45 3.87
C LEU A 149 -16.79 -7.25 3.01
N LEU A 150 -16.86 -7.08 1.69
CA LEU A 150 -15.94 -7.71 0.75
C LEU A 150 -15.07 -6.62 0.11
N GLU A 151 -13.76 -6.74 0.25
CA GLU A 151 -12.79 -5.91 -0.44
C GLU A 151 -11.87 -6.81 -1.25
N THR A 152 -11.80 -6.60 -2.57
CA THR A 152 -10.97 -7.43 -3.45
C THR A 152 -10.32 -6.60 -4.56
N TYR A 153 -9.13 -7.04 -4.98
CA TYR A 153 -8.42 -6.45 -6.10
C TYR A 153 -9.09 -6.84 -7.42
N ILE A 154 -9.25 -8.13 -7.73
CA ILE A 154 -9.92 -8.61 -8.96
C ILE A 154 -11.25 -9.25 -8.57
N PHE A 155 -12.30 -8.86 -9.29
CA PHE A 155 -13.60 -9.52 -9.21
C PHE A 155 -14.11 -9.67 -10.65
N ASP A 156 -13.93 -10.86 -11.19
CA ASP A 156 -14.22 -11.13 -12.59
C ASP A 156 -15.61 -11.72 -12.80
N ASN A 157 -16.14 -11.52 -14.01
CA ASN A 157 -17.36 -12.15 -14.46
C ASN A 157 -17.09 -13.55 -15.01
N ASP A 158 -16.71 -14.45 -14.11
CA ASP A 158 -16.47 -15.86 -14.38
C ASP A 158 -17.26 -16.77 -13.42
N ALA A 159 -17.01 -18.08 -13.48
CA ALA A 159 -17.72 -19.05 -12.64
C ALA A 159 -17.53 -18.79 -11.13
N VAL A 160 -16.34 -18.36 -10.71
CA VAL A 160 -16.06 -18.04 -9.30
C VAL A 160 -16.71 -16.72 -8.93
N GLY A 161 -16.63 -15.73 -9.80
CA GLY A 161 -17.27 -14.44 -9.57
C GLY A 161 -18.77 -14.54 -9.37
N LEU A 162 -19.43 -15.34 -10.22
CA LEU A 162 -20.86 -15.61 -10.12
C LEU A 162 -21.25 -16.39 -8.85
N LEU A 163 -20.37 -17.28 -8.36
CA LEU A 163 -20.57 -17.95 -7.08
C LEU A 163 -20.67 -16.94 -5.92
N PHE A 164 -19.73 -15.99 -5.88
CA PHE A 164 -19.76 -14.92 -4.87
C PHE A 164 -20.96 -14.00 -5.02
N VAL A 165 -21.33 -13.63 -6.26
CA VAL A 165 -22.54 -12.83 -6.52
C VAL A 165 -23.77 -13.50 -5.92
N GLU A 166 -23.96 -14.80 -6.15
CA GLU A 166 -25.14 -15.51 -5.64
C GLU A 166 -25.14 -15.57 -4.11
N ALA A 167 -24.00 -15.86 -3.48
CA ALA A 167 -23.87 -15.87 -2.02
C ALA A 167 -24.18 -14.48 -1.41
N LEU A 168 -23.62 -13.42 -2.00
CA LEU A 168 -23.86 -12.04 -1.56
C LEU A 168 -25.32 -11.64 -1.76
N ALA A 169 -25.93 -11.98 -2.89
CA ALA A 169 -27.34 -11.76 -3.15
C ALA A 169 -28.22 -12.52 -2.14
N GLY A 170 -27.85 -13.75 -1.81
CA GLY A 170 -28.46 -14.54 -0.74
C GLY A 170 -28.43 -13.82 0.61
N ALA A 171 -27.29 -13.27 1.00
CA ALA A 171 -27.15 -12.48 2.23
C ALA A 171 -28.06 -11.23 2.22
N VAL A 172 -28.09 -10.48 1.10
CA VAL A 172 -29.00 -9.33 0.95
C VAL A 172 -30.46 -9.75 1.10
N ARG A 173 -30.89 -10.87 0.49
CA ARG A 173 -32.26 -11.39 0.62
C ARG A 173 -32.63 -11.75 2.06
N ARG A 174 -31.66 -12.16 2.89
CA ARG A 174 -31.85 -12.41 4.32
C ARG A 174 -31.86 -11.12 5.18
N GLY A 175 -31.64 -9.95 4.57
CA GLY A 175 -31.58 -8.66 5.28
C GLY A 175 -30.19 -8.29 5.79
N VAL A 176 -29.15 -9.01 5.40
CA VAL A 176 -27.76 -8.71 5.77
C VAL A 176 -27.28 -7.48 5.00
N THR A 177 -26.59 -6.56 5.67
CA THR A 177 -25.98 -5.40 5.01
C THR A 177 -24.73 -5.81 4.25
N VAL A 178 -24.77 -5.79 2.93
CA VAL A 178 -23.61 -6.14 2.08
C VAL A 178 -22.98 -4.88 1.49
N ARG A 179 -21.64 -4.78 1.60
CA ARG A 179 -20.85 -3.74 0.93
C ARG A 179 -19.66 -4.38 0.24
N VAL A 180 -19.53 -4.10 -1.05
CA VAL A 180 -18.45 -4.62 -1.89
C VAL A 180 -17.59 -3.45 -2.38
N LEU A 181 -16.29 -3.53 -2.13
CA LEU A 181 -15.28 -2.61 -2.63
C LEU A 181 -14.35 -3.36 -3.59
N ILE A 182 -14.25 -2.88 -4.82
CA ILE A 182 -13.46 -3.50 -5.89
C ILE A 182 -12.51 -2.44 -6.43
N ASP A 183 -11.26 -2.83 -6.68
CA ASP A 183 -10.32 -1.96 -7.38
C ASP A 183 -10.84 -1.55 -8.77
N ALA A 184 -10.62 -0.28 -9.14
CA ALA A 184 -11.18 0.29 -10.37
C ALA A 184 -10.59 -0.30 -11.65
N VAL A 185 -9.34 -0.78 -11.60
CA VAL A 185 -8.70 -1.50 -12.70
C VAL A 185 -9.16 -2.96 -12.68
N GLY A 186 -9.15 -3.58 -11.49
CA GLY A 186 -9.64 -4.93 -11.25
C GLY A 186 -11.06 -5.22 -11.75
N ALA A 187 -11.99 -4.28 -11.57
CA ALA A 187 -13.38 -4.42 -12.02
C ALA A 187 -13.55 -4.44 -13.57
N ARG A 188 -12.48 -4.16 -14.31
CA ARG A 188 -12.48 -4.04 -15.79
C ARG A 188 -11.75 -5.19 -16.49
N TYR A 189 -11.31 -6.21 -15.77
CA TYR A 189 -10.63 -7.37 -16.38
C TYR A 189 -11.57 -8.21 -17.24
N SER A 190 -12.88 -8.21 -16.93
CA SER A 190 -13.91 -8.92 -17.67
C SER A 190 -14.83 -7.99 -18.47
N VAL A 191 -15.23 -8.45 -19.66
CA VAL A 191 -16.21 -7.79 -20.54
C VAL A 191 -17.29 -8.82 -20.91
N PRO A 192 -18.55 -8.65 -20.45
CA PRO A 192 -19.05 -7.56 -19.60
C PRO A 192 -18.56 -7.67 -18.15
N SER A 193 -18.42 -6.52 -17.48
CA SER A 193 -17.96 -6.44 -16.08
C SER A 193 -18.96 -7.05 -15.10
N ILE A 194 -18.44 -7.64 -14.01
CA ILE A 194 -19.25 -8.22 -12.92
C ILE A 194 -20.14 -7.19 -12.23
N LEU A 195 -19.82 -5.89 -12.32
CA LEU A 195 -20.56 -4.81 -11.65
C LEU A 195 -22.05 -4.78 -12.01
N GLY A 196 -22.43 -5.30 -13.18
CA GLY A 196 -23.84 -5.41 -13.57
C GLY A 196 -24.65 -6.36 -12.67
N HIS A 197 -23.99 -7.35 -12.06
CA HIS A 197 -24.61 -8.33 -11.17
C HIS A 197 -24.67 -7.89 -9.70
N LEU A 198 -23.94 -6.82 -9.34
CA LEU A 198 -23.84 -6.31 -7.96
C LEU A 198 -24.75 -5.11 -7.68
N ARG A 199 -25.61 -4.73 -8.63
CA ARG A 199 -26.60 -3.64 -8.51
C ARG A 199 -27.98 -4.20 -8.26
#